data_AF-A0A2W6V2L8-F1
#
_entry.id   AF-A0A2W6V2L8-F1
#
_cell.length_a   1.000
_cell.length_b   1.000
_cell.length_c   1.000
_cell.angle_alpha   90.00
_cell.angle_beta   90.00
_cell.angle_gamma   90.00
#
_symmetry.space_group_name_H-M   'P 1'
#
loop_
_entity.id
_entity.type
_entity.pdbx_description
1 polymer ?
#
loop_
_entity_poly.entity_id
_entity_poly.type
_entity_poly.pdbx_seq_one_letter_code
_entity_poly.pdbx_strand_id
1 'polypeptide(L)'
;SADVAFTGHDLRLLPRAFAHARRGRHIINQNIILSLLIISVLLPLALFGVLGLAAVVLVHEIAEVVVILNGLRAAGTRKEPTA
;
A
#
# COMPACT_ATOMS: atom_id res chain seq x y z
N SER A 1 16.97 20.64 6.84
CA SER A 1 17.46 19.26 6.66
C SER A 1 16.74 18.68 5.46
N ALA A 2 17.46 18.29 4.41
CA ALA A 2 16.84 17.65 3.25
C ALA A 2 16.81 16.13 3.50
N ASP A 3 15.63 15.53 3.52
CA ASP A 3 15.45 14.07 3.60
C ASP A 3 15.90 13.34 2.32
N VAL A 4 16.29 14.09 1.28
CA VAL A 4 16.76 13.53 0.01
C VAL A 4 18.03 14.27 -0.43
N ALA A 5 19.18 13.61 -0.28
CA ALA A 5 20.45 14.06 -0.83
C ALA A 5 20.65 13.43 -2.22
N PHE A 6 20.56 14.22 -3.29
CA PHE A 6 20.87 13.78 -4.64
C PHE A 6 22.39 13.82 -4.86
N THR A 7 23.07 12.68 -4.76
CA THR A 7 24.47 12.51 -5.14
C THR A 7 24.58 12.29 -6.65
N GLY A 8 24.47 13.34 -7.46
CA GLY A 8 24.62 13.20 -8.91
C GLY A 8 24.59 14.52 -9.67
N HIS A 9 25.53 14.70 -10.60
CA HIS A 9 25.68 15.88 -11.47
C HIS A 9 24.65 15.97 -12.61
N ASP A 10 23.58 15.15 -12.59
CA ASP A 10 22.64 15.05 -13.71
C ASP A 10 21.19 14.93 -13.23
N LEU A 11 20.53 16.08 -13.06
CA LEU A 11 19.12 16.21 -12.65
C LEU A 11 18.13 15.66 -13.71
N ARG A 12 18.62 15.21 -14.88
CA ARG A 12 17.82 14.68 -16.00
C ARG A 12 17.24 13.28 -15.75
N LEU A 13 17.64 12.61 -14.67
CA LEU A 13 17.11 11.29 -14.27
C LEU A 13 15.91 11.37 -13.32
N LEU A 14 15.71 12.51 -12.65
CA LEU A 14 14.57 12.80 -11.77
C LEU A 14 13.19 12.60 -12.43
N PRO A 15 12.95 13.08 -13.67
CA PRO A 15 11.64 12.95 -14.31
C PRO A 15 11.26 11.50 -14.59
N ARG A 16 12.26 10.65 -14.90
CA ARG A 16 12.04 9.21 -15.13
C ARG A 16 11.69 8.49 -13.84
N ALA A 17 12.38 8.79 -12.74
CA ALA A 17 12.05 8.24 -11.42
C ALA A 17 10.64 8.65 -10.96
N PHE A 18 10.22 9.91 -11.20
CA PHE A 18 8.87 10.38 -10.92
C PHE A 18 7.79 9.72 -11.79
N ALA A 19 8.08 9.45 -13.07
CA ALA A 19 7.17 8.73 -13.96
C ALA A 19 6.93 7.27 -13.50
N HIS A 20 7.97 6.60 -13.00
CA HIS A 20 7.83 5.27 -12.38
C HIS A 20 7.07 5.32 -11.04
N ALA A 21 7.32 6.35 -10.21
CA ALA A 21 6.62 6.56 -8.94
C ALA A 21 5.12 6.84 -9.12
N ARG A 22 4.74 7.58 -10.17
CA ARG A 22 3.33 7.92 -10.44
C ARG A 22 2.49 6.70 -10.81
N ARG A 23 3.07 5.65 -11.39
CA ARG A 23 2.39 4.36 -11.60
C ARG A 23 2.29 3.51 -10.32
N GLY A 24 3.21 3.67 -9.38
CA GLY A 24 3.10 3.06 -8.04
C GLY A 24 1.92 3.62 -7.23
N ARG A 25 1.58 4.89 -7.49
CA ARG A 25 0.51 5.63 -6.81
C ARG A 25 -0.86 4.93 -6.86
N HIS A 26 -1.19 4.25 -7.96
CA HIS A 26 -2.50 3.58 -8.07
C HIS A 26 -2.62 2.41 -7.09
N ILE A 27 -1.57 1.61 -6.95
CA ILE A 27 -1.52 0.48 -6.01
C ILE A 27 -1.59 0.98 -4.57
N ILE A 28 -0.83 2.04 -4.28
CA ILE A 28 -0.83 2.68 -2.96
C ILE A 28 -2.24 3.22 -2.64
N ASN A 29 -2.89 3.91 -3.58
CA ASN A 29 -4.25 4.39 -3.40
C ASN A 29 -5.25 3.25 -3.17
N GLN A 30 -5.14 2.15 -3.91
CA GLN A 30 -6.01 0.98 -3.72
C GLN A 30 -5.85 0.38 -2.31
N ASN A 31 -4.61 0.20 -1.84
CA ASN A 31 -4.35 -0.30 -0.49
C ASN A 31 -4.84 0.67 0.57
N ILE A 32 -4.65 1.98 0.40
CA ILE A 32 -5.16 3.00 1.33
C ILE A 32 -6.70 2.94 1.40
N ILE A 33 -7.39 2.88 0.26
CA ILE A 33 -8.85 2.78 0.22
C ILE A 33 -9.32 1.49 0.88
N LEU A 34 -8.67 0.36 0.59
CA LEU A 34 -8.99 -0.93 1.18
C LEU A 34 -8.80 -0.93 2.70
N SER A 35 -7.66 -0.43 3.20
CA SER A 35 -7.38 -0.30 4.63
C SER A 35 -8.36 0.62 5.34
N LEU A 36 -8.73 1.75 4.72
CA LEU A 36 -9.75 2.65 5.25
C LEU A 36 -11.09 1.93 5.39
N LEU A 37 -11.53 1.21 4.35
CA LEU A 37 -12.77 0.43 4.40
C LEU A 37 -12.75 -0.61 5.54
N ILE A 38 -11.65 -1.36 5.66
CA ILE A 38 -11.49 -2.36 6.74
C ILE A 38 -11.62 -1.70 8.10
N ILE A 39 -10.85 -0.63 8.37
CA ILE A 39 -10.88 0.07 9.67
C ILE A 39 -12.25 0.69 9.93
N SER A 40 -12.85 1.36 8.94
CA SER A 40 -14.17 1.98 9.08
C SER A 40 -15.29 0.99 9.37
N VAL A 41 -15.12 -0.30 9.05
CA VAL A 41 -16.08 -1.37 9.37
C VAL A 41 -15.71 -2.09 10.67
N LEU A 42 -14.46 -2.54 10.82
CA LEU A 42 -14.04 -3.31 11.99
C LEU A 42 -14.12 -2.48 13.28
N LEU A 43 -13.75 -1.20 13.23
CA LEU A 43 -13.75 -0.34 14.41
C LEU A 43 -15.16 -0.20 15.00
N PRO A 44 -16.20 0.19 14.25
CA PRO A 44 -17.58 0.19 14.77
C PRO A 44 -18.02 -1.18 15.28
N LEU A 45 -17.78 -2.27 14.53
CA LEU A 45 -18.21 -3.61 14.93
C LEU A 45 -17.59 -4.03 16.28
N ALA A 46 -16.33 -3.66 16.52
CA ALA A 46 -15.66 -3.88 17.79
C ALA A 46 -16.22 -2.98 18.90
N LEU A 47 -16.46 -1.70 18.62
CA LEU A 47 -17.00 -0.73 19.60
C LEU A 47 -18.42 -1.07 20.04
N PHE A 48 -19.27 -1.55 19.13
CA PHE A 48 -20.63 -2.01 19.43
C PHE A 48 -20.67 -3.44 19.98
N GLY A 49 -19.50 -4.10 20.14
CA GLY A 49 -19.41 -5.45 20.70
C GLY A 49 -20.02 -6.55 19.82
N VAL A 50 -20.22 -6.29 18.53
CA VAL A 50 -20.78 -7.26 17.57
C VAL A 50 -19.84 -8.44 17.36
N LEU A 51 -18.53 -8.18 17.44
CA LEU A 51 -17.47 -9.18 17.38
C LEU A 51 -16.66 -9.14 18.67
N GLY A 52 -16.36 -10.30 19.25
CA GLY A 52 -15.41 -10.40 20.38
C GLY A 52 -13.98 -10.04 19.96
N LEU A 53 -13.12 -9.65 20.91
CA LEU A 53 -11.75 -9.18 20.63
C LEU A 53 -10.95 -10.16 19.76
N ALA A 54 -11.01 -11.46 20.06
CA ALA A 54 -10.29 -12.48 19.29
C ALA A 54 -10.74 -12.54 17.83
N ALA A 55 -12.05 -12.41 17.57
CA ALA A 55 -12.60 -12.40 16.21
C ALA A 55 -12.19 -11.13 15.46
N VAL A 56 -12.20 -9.97 16.13
CA VAL A 56 -11.75 -8.70 15.53
C VAL A 56 -10.28 -8.78 15.12
N VAL A 57 -9.41 -9.27 16.01
CA VAL A 57 -7.97 -9.42 15.74
C VAL A 57 -7.73 -10.38 14.57
N LEU A 58 -8.39 -11.53 14.55
CA LEU A 58 -8.27 -12.49 13.46
C LEU A 58 -8.66 -11.89 12.10
N VAL A 59 -9.80 -11.19 12.04
CA VAL A 59 -10.25 -10.55 10.80
C VAL A 59 -9.27 -9.46 10.37
N HIS A 60 -8.75 -8.68 11.32
CA HIS A 60 -7.75 -7.66 11.03
C HIS A 60 -6.47 -8.24 10.42
N GLU A 61 -5.96 -9.32 11.01
CA GLU A 61 -4.72 -9.98 10.58
C GLU A 61 -4.87 -10.59 9.17
N ILE A 62 -6.01 -11.22 8.88
CA ILE A 62 -6.32 -11.70 7.53
C ILE A 62 -6.38 -10.52 6.54
N ALA A 63 -7.00 -9.40 6.93
CA ALA A 63 -7.07 -8.21 6.10
C ALA A 63 -5.68 -7.65 5.79
N GLU A 64 -4.79 -7.62 6.78
CA GLU A 64 -3.40 -7.18 6.61
C GLU A 64 -2.67 -8.07 5.60
N VAL A 65 -2.80 -9.40 5.71
CA VAL A 65 -2.23 -10.33 4.74
C VAL A 65 -2.76 -10.08 3.32
N VAL A 66 -4.07 -9.84 3.16
CA VAL A 66 -4.67 -9.52 1.85
C VAL A 66 -4.08 -8.23 1.25
N VAL A 67 -3.91 -7.19 2.07
CA VAL A 67 -3.30 -5.92 1.63
C VAL A 67 -1.84 -6.13 1.20
N ILE A 68 -1.08 -6.90 1.97
CA ILE A 68 0.32 -7.25 1.65
C ILE A 68 0.37 -8.02 0.33
N LEU A 69 -0.47 -9.06 0.16
CA LEU A 69 -0.54 -9.85 -1.07
C LEU A 69 -0.95 -9.01 -2.29
N ASN A 70 -1.88 -8.05 -2.12
CA ASN A 70 -2.25 -7.11 -3.17
C ASN A 70 -1.06 -6.22 -3.57
N GLY A 71 -0.30 -5.74 -2.60
CA GLY A 71 0.95 -5.02 -2.83
C GLY A 71 1.97 -5.85 -3.59
N LEU A 72 2.21 -7.11 -3.17
CA LEU A 72 3.15 -8.03 -3.80
C LEU A 72 2.73 -8.40 -5.23
N ARG A 73 1.46 -8.73 -5.46
CA ARG A 73 0.93 -9.03 -6.80
C ARG A 73 1.12 -7.83 -7.74
N ALA A 74 0.77 -6.63 -7.31
CA ALA A 74 0.85 -5.44 -8.14
C ALA A 74 2.29 -4.92 -8.36
N ALA A 75 3.23 -5.32 -7.48
CA ALA A 75 4.66 -5.19 -7.71
C ALA A 75 5.20 -6.28 -8.66
N GLY A 76 4.70 -7.51 -8.57
CA GLY A 76 5.11 -8.66 -9.38
C GLY A 76 4.63 -8.63 -10.84
N THR A 77 3.49 -7.98 -11.13
CA THR A 77 3.04 -7.69 -12.51
C THR A 77 3.93 -6.66 -13.24
N ARG A 78 5.05 -6.24 -12.63
CA ARG A 78 6.07 -5.35 -13.22
C ARG A 78 7.30 -6.13 -13.70
N LYS A 79 7.10 -7.32 -14.28
CA LYS A 79 7.98 -7.87 -15.32
C LYS A 79 7.22 -7.64 -16.63
N GLU A 80 7.65 -6.87 -17.63
CA GLU A 80 8.96 -6.69 -18.27
C GLU A 80 8.95 -5.40 -19.12
N PRO A 81 10.11 -4.90 -19.60
CA PRO A 81 10.45 -5.15 -21.00
C PRO A 81 11.77 -5.89 -21.10
N THR A 82 11.69 -7.13 -21.57
CA THR A 82 12.76 -7.88 -22.21
C THR A 82 13.33 -7.00 -23.33
N ALA A 83 14.62 -6.67 -23.23
CA ALA A 83 15.42 -6.12 -24.30
C ALA A 83 16.61 -7.06 -24.49
#